data_AF-A0A969D3S9-F1
#
_entry.id   AF-A0A969D3S9-F1
#
_cell.length_a   1.000
_cell.length_b   1.000
_cell.length_c   1.000
_cell.angle_alpha   90.00
_cell.angle_beta   90.00
_cell.angle_gamma   90.00
#
_symmetry.space_group_name_H-M   'P 1'
#
loop_
_entity.id
_entity.type
_entity.pdbx_description
1 polymer ?
#
loop_
_entity_poly.entity_id
_entity_poly.type
_entity_poly.pdbx_seq_one_letter_code
_entity_poly.pdbx_strand_id
1 'polypeptide(L)'
;DGINVNVTLLFSVQSYIETAWAYIRGLEARLAKGQDLSKTASVASFFLSRIDSKVDGLVDRQLQALGKDQAQLTAQLQNIKGKVAIANAKIAYQEYKKIIQSDRWQVLSAKGAMIQRLLWASTSTKNPDYSDVMYVDELVGPDTVNTLPPETIEACADHCDVDSRIETNLAAAQSLIASLSSPEVKIDLDQVMAELLDEGIDKFVQPFESLLHSLEEKVERLAAA
;
A
#
# COMPACT_ATOMS: atom_id res chain seq x y z
N ASP A 1 -22.27 -2.19 -10.71
CA ASP A 1 -23.51 -2.14 -9.90
C ASP A 1 -23.70 -0.87 -9.09
N GLY A 2 -22.79 0.11 -9.17
CA GLY A 2 -22.91 1.36 -8.38
C GLY A 2 -22.62 1.16 -6.89
N ILE A 3 -21.91 0.07 -6.55
CA ILE A 3 -21.44 -0.21 -5.20
C ILE A 3 -20.11 0.53 -5.01
N ASN A 4 -19.99 1.22 -3.87
CA ASN A 4 -18.75 1.85 -3.46
C ASN A 4 -17.80 0.79 -2.90
N VAL A 5 -16.57 0.74 -3.42
CA VAL A 5 -15.61 -0.32 -3.09
C VAL A 5 -14.33 0.28 -2.53
N ASN A 6 -13.94 -0.20 -1.34
CA ASN A 6 -12.57 -0.11 -0.88
C ASN A 6 -11.84 -1.39 -1.32
N VAL A 7 -10.94 -1.28 -2.30
CA VAL A 7 -10.09 -2.39 -2.71
C VAL A 7 -8.93 -2.49 -1.73
N THR A 8 -8.69 -3.67 -1.16
CA THR A 8 -7.70 -3.87 -0.10
C THR A 8 -6.63 -4.87 -0.51
N LEU A 9 -5.62 -5.04 0.36
CA LEU A 9 -4.46 -5.93 0.16
C LEU A 9 -3.68 -5.62 -1.12
N LEU A 10 -3.53 -4.33 -1.48
CA LEU A 10 -2.66 -3.93 -2.57
C LEU A 10 -1.24 -3.72 -2.04
N PHE A 11 -0.28 -4.45 -2.60
CA PHE A 11 1.14 -4.36 -2.26
C PHE A 11 2.00 -3.93 -3.44
N SER A 12 1.70 -4.45 -4.64
CA SER A 12 2.45 -4.11 -5.86
C SER A 12 1.82 -2.95 -6.62
N VAL A 13 2.66 -2.18 -7.31
CA VAL A 13 2.22 -1.14 -8.26
C VAL A 13 1.36 -1.75 -9.37
N GLN A 14 1.71 -2.95 -9.85
CA GLN A 14 0.98 -3.62 -10.91
C GLN A 14 -0.45 -3.99 -10.49
N SER A 15 -0.65 -4.53 -9.29
CA SER A 15 -2.00 -4.82 -8.76
C SER A 15 -2.81 -3.55 -8.55
N TYR A 16 -2.17 -2.43 -8.18
CA TYR A 16 -2.83 -1.13 -8.16
C TYR A 16 -3.27 -0.68 -9.57
N ILE A 17 -2.40 -0.75 -10.58
CA ILE A 17 -2.73 -0.40 -11.97
C ILE A 17 -3.94 -1.22 -12.44
N GLU A 18 -3.94 -2.53 -12.21
CA GLU A 18 -5.04 -3.43 -12.59
C GLU A 18 -6.35 -3.07 -11.90
N THR A 19 -6.27 -2.72 -10.61
CA THR A 19 -7.40 -2.25 -9.80
C THR A 19 -7.99 -0.95 -10.35
N ALA A 20 -7.15 0.04 -10.65
CA ALA A 20 -7.58 1.32 -11.19
C ALA A 20 -8.24 1.15 -12.57
N TRP A 21 -7.68 0.29 -13.42
CA TRP A 21 -8.32 -0.02 -14.71
C TRP A 21 -9.59 -0.84 -14.57
N ALA A 22 -9.72 -1.70 -13.55
CA ALA A 22 -10.98 -2.38 -13.25
C ALA A 22 -12.07 -1.39 -12.81
N TYR A 23 -11.72 -0.39 -12.01
CA TYR A 23 -12.62 0.70 -11.64
C TYR A 23 -13.11 1.48 -12.86
N ILE A 24 -12.18 1.88 -13.74
CA ILE A 24 -12.49 2.59 -14.99
C ILE A 24 -13.43 1.74 -15.88
N ARG A 25 -13.14 0.45 -16.07
CA ARG A 25 -14.03 -0.45 -16.84
C ARG A 25 -15.43 -0.55 -16.21
N GLY A 26 -15.50 -0.58 -14.88
CA GLY A 26 -16.77 -0.59 -14.15
C GLY A 26 -17.60 0.68 -14.40
N LEU A 27 -16.95 1.84 -14.41
CA LEU A 27 -17.57 3.14 -14.73
C LEU A 27 -17.99 3.23 -16.19
N GLU A 28 -17.16 2.78 -17.14
CA GLU A 28 -17.50 2.73 -18.56
C GLU A 28 -18.75 1.87 -18.82
N ALA A 29 -18.81 0.67 -18.22
CA ALA A 29 -19.97 -0.21 -18.34
C ALA A 29 -21.24 0.43 -17.74
N ARG A 30 -21.08 1.25 -16.69
CA ARG A 30 -22.19 1.98 -16.06
C ARG A 30 -22.65 3.16 -16.93
N LEU A 31 -21.72 3.90 -17.52
CA LEU A 31 -22.01 4.98 -18.46
C LEU A 31 -22.73 4.46 -19.71
N ALA A 32 -22.32 3.31 -20.25
CA ALA A 32 -22.96 2.67 -21.40
C ALA A 32 -24.43 2.28 -21.12
N LYS A 33 -24.80 2.07 -19.85
CA LYS A 33 -26.18 1.83 -19.41
C LYS A 33 -26.96 3.13 -19.12
N GLY A 34 -26.37 4.30 -19.36
CA GLY A 34 -26.97 5.60 -19.04
C GLY A 34 -27.12 5.85 -17.54
N GLN A 35 -26.36 5.15 -16.70
CA GLN A 35 -26.47 5.24 -15.24
C GLN A 35 -25.56 6.34 -14.66
N ASP A 36 -25.99 6.96 -13.58
CA ASP A 36 -25.29 8.05 -12.88
C ASP A 36 -23.94 7.59 -12.29
N LEU A 37 -22.85 8.28 -12.66
CA LEU A 37 -21.49 8.03 -12.17
C LEU A 37 -21.14 8.79 -10.89
N SER A 38 -21.87 9.88 -10.58
CA SER A 38 -21.51 10.83 -9.50
C SER A 38 -21.63 10.27 -8.09
N LYS A 39 -22.21 9.07 -7.95
CA LYS A 39 -22.45 8.39 -6.68
C LYS A 39 -21.58 7.17 -6.45
N THR A 40 -20.65 6.88 -7.37
CA THR A 40 -19.77 5.70 -7.27
C THR A 40 -18.37 6.12 -6.82
N ALA A 41 -18.11 6.04 -5.52
CA ALA A 41 -16.82 6.30 -4.92
C ALA A 41 -15.99 5.02 -4.77
N SER A 42 -14.67 5.14 -4.83
CA SER A 42 -13.77 4.02 -4.54
C SER A 42 -12.44 4.52 -3.95
N VAL A 43 -11.78 3.65 -3.21
CA VAL A 43 -10.40 3.82 -2.76
C VAL A 43 -9.61 2.55 -3.02
N ALA A 44 -8.30 2.69 -3.27
CA ALA A 44 -7.37 1.60 -3.47
C ALA A 44 -6.37 1.57 -2.29
N SER A 45 -6.62 0.70 -1.32
CA SER A 45 -5.83 0.56 -0.09
C SER A 45 -4.51 -0.16 -0.33
N PHE A 46 -3.45 0.63 -0.41
CA PHE A 46 -2.07 0.25 -0.65
C PHE A 46 -1.30 0.12 0.67
N PHE A 47 -0.80 -1.07 0.97
CA PHE A 47 -0.22 -1.44 2.27
C PHE A 47 1.27 -1.13 2.34
N LEU A 48 1.73 -0.54 3.46
CA LEU A 48 3.11 -0.05 3.58
C LEU A 48 3.98 -0.85 4.55
N SER A 49 3.77 -0.73 5.86
CA SER A 49 4.73 -1.27 6.86
C SER A 49 5.04 -2.76 6.73
N ARG A 50 4.13 -3.53 6.13
CA ARG A 50 4.34 -4.95 5.83
C ARG A 50 5.46 -5.17 4.80
N ILE A 51 5.60 -4.25 3.83
CA ILE A 51 6.66 -4.25 2.82
C ILE A 51 8.01 -4.08 3.51
N ASP A 52 8.21 -3.01 4.27
CA ASP A 52 9.50 -2.77 4.92
C ASP A 52 9.81 -3.87 5.94
N SER A 53 8.82 -4.36 6.71
CA SER A 53 9.07 -5.47 7.65
C SER A 53 9.60 -6.73 6.94
N LYS A 54 9.06 -7.07 5.77
CA LYS A 54 9.47 -8.24 4.99
C LYS A 54 10.83 -8.01 4.31
N VAL A 55 11.02 -6.85 3.69
CA VAL A 55 12.27 -6.50 2.99
C VAL A 55 13.42 -6.33 3.97
N ASP A 56 13.22 -5.63 5.07
CA ASP A 56 14.23 -5.45 6.12
C ASP A 56 14.65 -6.82 6.69
N GLY A 57 13.71 -7.75 6.87
CA GLY A 57 14.04 -9.13 7.27
C GLY A 57 14.83 -9.93 6.22
N LEU A 58 14.67 -9.64 4.92
CA LEU A 58 15.53 -10.20 3.87
C LEU A 58 16.94 -9.57 3.93
N VAL A 59 17.00 -8.25 4.09
CA VAL A 59 18.24 -7.49 4.22
C VAL A 59 19.05 -7.95 5.44
N ASP A 60 18.41 -8.10 6.60
CA ASP A 60 19.06 -8.54 7.83
C ASP A 60 19.64 -9.94 7.70
N ARG A 61 18.93 -10.86 7.05
CA ARG A 61 19.46 -12.21 6.74
C ARG A 61 20.68 -12.16 5.84
N GLN A 62 20.70 -11.28 4.84
CA GLN A 62 21.88 -11.11 3.99
C GLN A 62 23.04 -10.52 4.78
N LEU A 63 22.81 -9.45 5.54
CA LEU A 63 23.83 -8.82 6.38
C LEU A 63 24.49 -9.81 7.37
N GLN A 64 23.71 -10.71 7.96
CA GLN A 64 24.24 -11.76 8.86
C GLN A 64 25.11 -12.78 8.13
N ALA A 65 24.85 -13.05 6.85
CA ALA A 65 25.62 -13.98 6.04
C ALA A 65 26.88 -13.34 5.41
N LEU A 66 27.04 -12.01 5.48
CA LEU A 66 28.17 -11.31 4.89
C LEU A 66 29.45 -11.45 5.72
N GLY A 67 30.56 -11.63 5.01
CA GLY A 67 31.90 -11.52 5.58
C GLY A 67 32.33 -10.06 5.78
N LYS A 68 33.34 -9.83 6.63
CA LYS A 68 33.83 -8.49 7.01
C LYS A 68 34.36 -7.65 5.83
N ASP A 69 34.75 -8.28 4.73
CA ASP A 69 35.37 -7.61 3.58
C ASP A 69 34.35 -7.07 2.54
N GLN A 70 33.04 -7.15 2.84
CA GLN A 70 31.96 -6.70 1.94
C GLN A 70 31.35 -5.36 2.39
N ALA A 71 32.20 -4.37 2.68
CA ALA A 71 31.77 -3.06 3.19
C ALA A 71 30.81 -2.33 2.24
N GLN A 72 31.05 -2.41 0.92
CA GLN A 72 30.19 -1.76 -0.08
C GLN A 72 28.78 -2.38 -0.11
N LEU A 73 28.68 -3.72 -0.14
CA LEU A 73 27.38 -4.40 -0.11
C LEU A 73 26.65 -4.18 1.22
N THR A 74 27.40 -4.16 2.33
CA THR A 74 26.84 -3.80 3.65
C THR A 74 26.19 -2.42 3.60
N ALA A 75 26.87 -1.42 3.04
CA ALA A 75 26.31 -0.07 2.90
C ALA A 75 25.08 -0.02 1.97
N GLN A 76 25.10 -0.78 0.86
CA GLN A 76 23.95 -0.88 -0.05
C GLN A 76 22.73 -1.50 0.64
N LEU A 77 22.93 -2.61 1.35
CA LEU A 77 21.88 -3.29 2.11
C LEU A 77 21.29 -2.41 3.21
N GLN A 78 22.14 -1.74 3.99
CA GLN A 78 21.67 -0.79 5.01
C GLN A 78 20.90 0.38 4.39
N ASN A 79 21.27 0.82 3.19
CA ASN A 79 20.56 1.89 2.49
C ASN A 79 19.14 1.49 2.04
N ILE A 80 18.84 0.19 1.94
CA ILE A 80 17.51 -0.33 1.56
C ILE A 80 16.52 -0.25 2.73
N LYS A 81 17.00 -0.48 3.96
CA LYS A 81 16.16 -0.65 5.13
C LYS A 81 15.19 0.51 5.35
N GLY A 82 13.91 0.20 5.57
CA GLY A 82 12.86 1.18 5.85
C GLY A 82 12.50 2.15 4.72
N LYS A 83 12.96 1.91 3.48
CA LYS A 83 12.73 2.84 2.36
C LYS A 83 11.89 2.26 1.23
N VAL A 84 11.68 0.94 1.20
CA VAL A 84 11.07 0.28 0.04
C VAL A 84 9.57 0.56 -0.03
N ALA A 85 8.86 0.55 1.09
CA ALA A 85 7.42 0.82 1.10
C ALA A 85 7.10 2.24 0.59
N ILE A 86 7.83 3.25 1.07
CA ILE A 86 7.65 4.64 0.63
C ILE A 86 8.01 4.80 -0.84
N ALA A 87 9.14 4.23 -1.29
CA ALA A 87 9.53 4.29 -2.70
C ALA A 87 8.47 3.64 -3.61
N ASN A 88 7.96 2.48 -3.21
CA ASN A 88 6.91 1.77 -3.92
C ASN A 88 5.58 2.57 -3.97
N ALA A 89 5.19 3.20 -2.87
CA ALA A 89 4.00 4.06 -2.81
C ALA A 89 4.13 5.32 -3.67
N LYS A 90 5.30 5.96 -3.68
CA LYS A 90 5.59 7.10 -4.57
C LYS A 90 5.47 6.70 -6.04
N ILE A 91 5.95 5.52 -6.42
CA ILE A 91 5.80 4.98 -7.79
C ILE A 91 4.32 4.69 -8.10
N ALA A 92 3.56 4.08 -7.18
CA ALA A 92 2.13 3.86 -7.35
C ALA A 92 1.38 5.18 -7.58
N TYR A 93 1.75 6.24 -6.86
CA TYR A 93 1.19 7.58 -7.08
C TYR A 93 1.53 8.18 -8.46
N GLN A 94 2.71 7.89 -9.02
CA GLN A 94 3.02 8.30 -10.39
C GLN A 94 2.16 7.55 -11.43
N GLU A 95 1.87 6.27 -11.19
CA GLU A 95 0.93 5.51 -12.04
C GLU A 95 -0.50 6.03 -11.92
N TYR A 96 -0.94 6.39 -10.71
CA TYR A 96 -2.19 7.11 -10.50
C TYR A 96 -2.28 8.37 -11.38
N LYS A 97 -1.24 9.21 -11.36
CA LYS A 97 -1.20 10.43 -12.17
C LYS A 97 -1.30 10.15 -13.67
N LYS A 98 -0.63 9.11 -14.18
CA LYS A 98 -0.75 8.70 -15.58
C LYS A 98 -2.17 8.25 -15.93
N ILE A 99 -2.80 7.47 -15.05
CA ILE A 99 -4.15 6.94 -15.26
C ILE A 99 -5.18 8.08 -15.31
N ILE A 100 -5.10 9.05 -14.39
CA ILE A 100 -6.03 10.20 -14.40
C ILE A 100 -5.78 11.18 -15.54
N GLN A 101 -4.62 11.11 -16.20
CA GLN A 101 -4.36 11.88 -17.42
C GLN A 101 -4.83 11.17 -18.69
N SER A 102 -5.26 9.90 -18.59
CA SER A 102 -5.69 9.13 -19.76
C SER A 102 -7.03 9.62 -20.34
N ASP A 103 -7.16 9.54 -21.66
CA ASP A 103 -8.41 9.90 -22.38
C ASP A 103 -9.63 9.17 -21.81
N ARG A 104 -9.46 7.89 -21.48
CA ARG A 104 -10.52 7.05 -20.89
C ARG A 104 -11.04 7.63 -19.57
N TRP A 105 -10.13 8.07 -18.70
CA TRP A 105 -10.52 8.74 -17.47
C TRP A 105 -11.17 10.10 -17.73
N GLN A 106 -10.59 10.91 -18.62
CA GLN A 106 -11.10 12.26 -18.91
C GLN A 106 -12.55 12.24 -19.41
N VAL A 107 -12.92 11.26 -20.23
CA VAL A 107 -14.32 11.04 -20.67
C VAL A 107 -15.25 10.78 -19.48
N LEU A 108 -14.85 9.91 -18.54
CA LEU A 108 -15.65 9.58 -17.36
C LEU A 108 -15.77 10.75 -16.38
N SER A 109 -14.65 11.44 -16.14
CA SER A 109 -14.57 12.63 -15.29
C SER A 109 -15.50 13.74 -15.79
N ALA A 110 -15.53 13.98 -17.12
CA ALA A 110 -16.46 14.94 -17.73
C ALA A 110 -17.94 14.54 -17.59
N LYS A 111 -18.24 13.29 -17.23
CA LYS A 111 -19.57 12.77 -16.91
C LYS A 111 -19.84 12.69 -15.39
N GLY A 112 -18.97 13.28 -14.58
CA GLY A 112 -19.12 13.37 -13.13
C GLY A 112 -18.63 12.14 -12.37
N ALA A 113 -17.81 11.28 -12.96
CA ALA A 113 -17.19 10.18 -12.22
C ALA A 113 -16.29 10.70 -11.09
N MET A 114 -16.32 10.02 -9.94
CA MET A 114 -15.42 10.31 -8.82
C MET A 114 -14.10 9.58 -9.01
N ILE A 115 -12.98 10.18 -8.63
CA ILE A 115 -11.69 9.51 -8.74
C ILE A 115 -11.54 8.38 -7.71
N GLN A 116 -10.96 7.25 -8.12
CA GLN A 116 -10.49 6.24 -7.15
C GLN A 116 -9.18 6.74 -6.54
N ARG A 117 -9.26 7.18 -5.27
CA ARG A 117 -8.10 7.69 -4.53
C ARG A 117 -7.20 6.55 -4.08
N LEU A 118 -5.89 6.77 -4.12
CA LEU A 118 -4.95 5.92 -3.38
C LEU A 118 -5.18 6.11 -1.88
N LEU A 119 -5.24 5.00 -1.16
CA LEU A 119 -5.37 4.99 0.30
C LEU A 119 -4.16 4.29 0.91
N TRP A 120 -3.39 4.98 1.73
CA TRP A 120 -2.23 4.43 2.44
C TRP A 120 -2.70 3.65 3.66
N ALA A 121 -2.43 2.35 3.69
CA ALA A 121 -2.84 1.44 4.74
C ALA A 121 -1.64 0.80 5.43
N SER A 122 -1.84 0.29 6.65
CA SER A 122 -0.75 -0.27 7.46
C SER A 122 0.39 0.73 7.64
N THR A 123 0.06 1.95 8.05
CA THR A 123 0.95 3.12 8.12
C THR A 123 1.53 3.35 9.52
N SER A 124 1.37 2.41 10.46
CA SER A 124 2.16 2.42 11.70
C SER A 124 3.54 1.83 11.45
N THR A 125 4.57 2.56 11.87
CA THR A 125 5.95 2.10 11.92
C THR A 125 6.07 0.88 12.84
N LYS A 126 6.81 -0.14 12.40
CA LYS A 126 7.03 -1.40 13.15
C LYS A 126 8.42 -1.51 13.77
N ASN A 127 9.39 -0.79 13.22
CA ASN A 127 10.74 -0.73 13.74
C ASN A 127 10.90 0.51 14.63
N PRO A 128 11.25 0.37 15.92
CA PRO A 128 11.45 1.50 16.83
C PRO A 128 12.64 2.41 16.45
N ASP A 129 13.54 1.95 15.59
CA ASP A 129 14.66 2.77 15.09
C ASP A 129 14.21 3.78 14.02
N TYR A 130 12.98 3.65 13.50
CA TYR A 130 12.41 4.57 12.51
C TYR A 130 11.45 5.54 13.18
N SER A 131 11.24 6.70 12.55
CA SER A 131 10.18 7.62 12.99
C SER A 131 8.82 6.91 12.98
N ASP A 132 8.06 7.06 14.06
CA ASP A 132 6.70 6.54 14.24
C ASP A 132 5.67 7.19 13.31
N VAL A 133 6.03 8.31 12.66
CA VAL A 133 5.23 9.01 11.65
C VAL A 133 5.80 8.92 10.23
N MET A 134 6.88 8.15 9.99
CA MET A 134 7.61 8.13 8.71
C MET A 134 6.73 7.95 7.46
N TYR A 135 5.70 7.10 7.54
CA TYR A 135 4.81 6.83 6.41
C TYR A 135 3.82 7.97 6.18
N VAL A 136 3.44 8.68 7.23
CA VAL A 136 2.52 9.81 7.10
C VAL A 136 3.26 10.97 6.44
N ASP A 137 4.42 11.35 7.00
CA ASP A 137 5.24 12.46 6.52
C ASP A 137 5.58 12.34 5.03
N GLU A 138 5.95 11.14 4.57
CA GLU A 138 6.45 10.96 3.21
C GLU A 138 5.36 10.83 2.14
N LEU A 139 4.10 10.63 2.53
CA LEU A 139 3.03 10.23 1.62
C LEU A 139 1.83 11.19 1.60
N VAL A 140 1.96 12.36 2.23
CA VAL A 140 1.01 13.45 2.02
C VAL A 140 1.04 13.89 0.55
N GLY A 141 -0.15 13.96 -0.05
CA GLY A 141 -0.32 14.46 -1.41
C GLY A 141 -1.78 14.59 -1.85
N PRO A 142 -2.04 15.32 -2.95
CA PRO A 142 -3.39 15.51 -3.49
C PRO A 142 -4.13 14.19 -3.77
N ASP A 143 -5.43 14.18 -3.53
CA ASP A 143 -6.33 13.05 -3.84
C ASP A 143 -5.89 11.69 -3.26
N THR A 144 -5.23 11.72 -2.10
CA THR A 144 -4.90 10.54 -1.31
C THR A 144 -5.71 10.48 -0.02
N VAL A 145 -5.74 9.29 0.59
CA VAL A 145 -6.27 9.05 1.92
C VAL A 145 -5.20 8.31 2.72
N ASN A 146 -5.10 8.55 4.01
CA ASN A 146 -4.31 7.72 4.91
C ASN A 146 -5.23 7.15 6.00
N THR A 147 -5.24 5.82 6.18
CA THR A 147 -5.98 5.18 7.28
C THR A 147 -5.04 4.91 8.43
N LEU A 148 -5.18 5.68 9.50
CA LEU A 148 -4.29 5.65 10.65
C LEU A 148 -4.97 4.93 11.83
N PRO A 149 -4.27 4.06 12.56
CA PRO A 149 -4.74 3.63 13.87
C PRO A 149 -4.57 4.76 14.91
N PRO A 150 -5.30 4.71 16.03
CA PRO A 150 -5.34 5.80 17.02
C PRO A 150 -3.95 6.27 17.48
N GLU A 151 -3.03 5.36 17.74
CA GLU A 151 -1.67 5.67 18.18
C GLU A 151 -0.88 6.48 17.15
N THR A 152 -1.04 6.20 15.86
CA THR A 152 -0.39 6.97 14.79
C THR A 152 -1.07 8.32 14.59
N ILE A 153 -2.38 8.43 14.86
CA ILE A 153 -3.08 9.72 14.86
C ILE A 153 -2.51 10.63 15.97
N GLU A 154 -2.31 10.09 17.17
CA GLU A 154 -1.74 10.83 18.31
C GLU A 154 -0.31 11.28 18.03
N ALA A 155 0.57 10.37 17.57
CA ALA A 155 1.94 10.71 17.19
C ALA A 155 1.97 11.78 16.08
N CYS A 156 1.08 11.65 15.09
CA CYS A 156 1.02 12.61 14.01
C CYS A 156 0.52 14.00 14.46
N ALA A 157 -0.44 14.05 15.36
CA ALA A 157 -0.91 15.30 15.94
C ALA A 157 0.17 16.02 16.77
N ASP A 158 1.10 15.26 17.35
CA ASP A 158 2.24 15.78 18.11
C ASP A 158 3.35 16.33 17.20
N HIS A 159 3.76 15.56 16.17
CA HIS A 159 4.99 15.89 15.45
C HIS A 159 5.07 15.49 13.96
N CYS A 160 3.95 15.15 13.28
CA CYS A 160 4.00 14.97 11.83
C CYS A 160 4.36 16.27 11.10
N ASP A 161 5.00 16.10 9.95
CA ASP A 161 5.13 17.15 8.95
C ASP A 161 4.11 16.94 7.82
N VAL A 162 3.22 17.91 7.65
CA VAL A 162 2.09 17.83 6.70
C VAL A 162 2.43 18.36 5.30
N ASP A 163 3.69 18.65 5.02
CA ASP A 163 4.13 19.04 3.68
C ASP A 163 3.91 17.93 2.67
N SER A 164 3.45 18.30 1.47
CA SER A 164 3.22 17.34 0.38
C SER A 164 4.53 16.75 -0.15
N ARG A 165 4.88 15.54 0.31
CA ARG A 165 6.13 14.85 -0.05
C ARG A 165 5.99 13.67 -0.98
N ILE A 166 4.78 13.26 -1.35
CA ILE A 166 4.56 12.09 -2.22
C ILE A 166 5.30 12.19 -3.58
N GLU A 167 5.59 13.40 -4.06
CA GLU A 167 6.28 13.64 -5.33
C GLU A 167 7.77 14.04 -5.17
N THR A 168 8.31 13.98 -3.96
CA THR A 168 9.72 14.28 -3.70
C THR A 168 10.60 13.06 -3.95
N ASN A 169 11.85 13.29 -4.39
CA ASN A 169 12.87 12.25 -4.53
C ASN A 169 12.46 11.05 -5.42
N LEU A 170 11.61 11.25 -6.42
CA LEU A 170 11.10 10.18 -7.28
C LEU A 170 12.21 9.40 -8.01
N ALA A 171 13.24 10.08 -8.50
CA ALA A 171 14.39 9.43 -9.13
C ALA A 171 15.11 8.49 -8.15
N ALA A 172 15.27 8.91 -6.89
CA ALA A 172 15.88 8.08 -5.86
C ALA A 172 15.00 6.88 -5.50
N ALA A 173 13.68 7.06 -5.45
CA ALA A 173 12.73 5.96 -5.26
C ALA A 173 12.84 4.91 -6.39
N GLN A 174 12.87 5.36 -7.64
CA GLN A 174 13.05 4.47 -8.80
C GLN A 174 14.40 3.74 -8.78
N SER A 175 15.49 4.47 -8.49
CA SER A 175 16.81 3.86 -8.37
C SER A 175 16.90 2.85 -7.22
N LEU A 176 16.24 3.14 -6.08
CA LEU A 176 16.19 2.21 -4.95
C LEU A 176 15.48 0.91 -5.35
N ILE A 177 14.27 1.01 -5.93
CA ILE A 177 13.52 -0.18 -6.37
C ILE A 177 14.31 -0.98 -7.41
N ALA A 178 14.92 -0.30 -8.39
CA ALA A 178 15.76 -0.95 -9.38
C ALA A 178 17.00 -1.62 -8.78
N SER A 179 17.55 -1.09 -7.68
CA SER A 179 18.73 -1.68 -7.02
C SER A 179 18.44 -2.99 -6.30
N LEU A 180 17.18 -3.27 -5.94
CA LEU A 180 16.81 -4.49 -5.23
C LEU A 180 17.14 -5.76 -6.03
N SER A 181 16.94 -5.72 -7.35
CA SER A 181 17.19 -6.85 -8.25
C SER A 181 18.63 -6.96 -8.72
N SER A 182 19.55 -6.11 -8.20
CA SER A 182 20.96 -6.19 -8.59
C SER A 182 21.55 -7.56 -8.26
N PRO A 183 22.57 -8.03 -8.99
CA PRO A 183 23.21 -9.32 -8.73
C PRO A 183 23.78 -9.46 -7.31
N GLU A 184 24.03 -8.35 -6.62
CA GLU A 184 24.56 -8.32 -5.26
C GLU A 184 23.44 -8.38 -4.21
N VAL A 185 22.31 -7.71 -4.44
CA VAL A 185 21.19 -7.62 -3.48
C VAL A 185 20.18 -8.76 -3.68
N LYS A 186 19.85 -9.13 -4.92
CA LYS A 186 18.97 -10.26 -5.28
C LYS A 186 17.64 -10.32 -4.51
N ILE A 187 17.02 -9.18 -4.23
CA ILE A 187 15.66 -9.09 -3.70
C ILE A 187 14.70 -8.93 -4.87
N ASP A 188 13.94 -9.97 -5.16
CA ASP A 188 12.83 -9.93 -6.11
C ASP A 188 11.62 -9.28 -5.44
N LEU A 189 11.36 -8.01 -5.80
CA LEU A 189 10.27 -7.26 -5.20
C LEU A 189 8.90 -7.81 -5.61
N ASP A 190 8.74 -8.33 -6.82
CA ASP A 190 7.47 -8.87 -7.29
C ASP A 190 7.12 -10.15 -6.52
N GLN A 191 8.12 -11.01 -6.28
CA GLN A 191 7.97 -12.17 -5.40
C GLN A 191 7.59 -11.73 -3.98
N VAL A 192 8.27 -10.72 -3.43
CA VAL A 192 7.94 -10.18 -2.09
C VAL A 192 6.49 -9.70 -2.01
N MET A 193 6.00 -8.98 -3.03
CA MET A 193 4.62 -8.51 -3.05
C MET A 193 3.60 -9.65 -3.17
N ALA A 194 3.91 -10.69 -3.95
CA ALA A 194 3.06 -11.87 -4.06
C ALA A 194 2.97 -12.63 -2.72
N GLU A 195 4.10 -12.86 -2.06
CA GLU A 195 4.13 -13.49 -0.74
C GLU A 195 3.36 -12.65 0.31
N LEU A 196 3.49 -11.33 0.27
CA LEU A 196 2.76 -10.42 1.16
C LEU A 196 1.25 -10.45 0.93
N LEU A 197 0.81 -10.67 -0.31
CA LEU A 197 -0.60 -10.85 -0.63
C LEU A 197 -1.13 -12.15 -0.03
N ASP A 198 -0.45 -13.27 -0.25
CA ASP A 198 -0.84 -14.58 0.29
C ASP A 198 -0.88 -14.56 1.82
N GLU A 199 0.21 -14.09 2.47
CA GLU A 199 0.25 -13.90 3.93
C GLU A 199 -0.82 -12.91 4.42
N GLY A 200 -1.14 -11.91 3.60
CA GLY A 200 -2.15 -10.92 3.87
C GLY A 200 -3.56 -11.52 3.91
N ILE A 201 -3.86 -12.41 2.97
CA ILE A 201 -5.12 -13.16 2.91
C ILE A 201 -5.26 -14.07 4.14
N ASP A 202 -4.21 -14.83 4.48
CA ASP A 202 -4.22 -15.72 5.64
C ASP A 202 -4.47 -14.95 6.94
N LYS A 203 -3.83 -13.79 7.09
CA LYS A 203 -4.02 -12.88 8.25
C LYS A 203 -5.43 -12.27 8.32
N PHE A 204 -6.24 -12.37 7.27
CA PHE A 204 -7.65 -11.97 7.28
C PHE A 204 -8.57 -13.16 7.54
N VAL A 205 -8.26 -14.33 6.98
CA VAL A 205 -9.04 -15.57 7.17
C VAL A 205 -9.01 -16.02 8.63
N GLN A 206 -7.83 -16.08 9.25
CA GLN A 206 -7.70 -16.62 10.61
C GLN A 206 -8.50 -15.82 11.66
N PRO A 207 -8.44 -14.47 11.73
CA PRO A 207 -9.28 -13.71 12.66
C PRO A 207 -10.77 -13.83 12.35
N PHE A 208 -11.14 -14.00 11.08
CA PHE A 208 -12.54 -14.19 10.69
C PHE A 208 -13.08 -15.54 11.19
N GLU A 209 -12.32 -16.64 11.03
CA GLU A 209 -12.67 -17.95 11.60
C GLU A 209 -12.76 -17.89 13.13
N SER A 210 -11.81 -17.21 13.78
CA SER A 210 -11.85 -16.99 15.23
C SER A 210 -13.08 -16.21 15.69
N LEU A 211 -13.52 -15.22 14.90
CA LEU A 211 -14.75 -14.46 15.17
C LEU A 211 -15.98 -15.36 15.05
N LEU A 212 -16.08 -16.17 14.00
CA LEU A 212 -17.19 -17.11 13.81
C LEU A 212 -17.28 -18.11 14.96
N HIS A 213 -16.16 -18.71 15.35
CA HIS A 213 -16.11 -19.62 16.49
C HIS A 213 -16.57 -18.96 17.79
N SER A 214 -16.12 -17.73 18.06
CA SER A 214 -16.55 -16.96 19.24
C SER A 214 -18.06 -16.68 19.25
N LEU A 215 -18.65 -16.46 18.08
CA LEU A 215 -20.10 -16.27 17.93
C LEU A 215 -20.85 -17.57 18.16
N GLU A 216 -20.39 -18.69 17.61
CA GLU A 216 -20.96 -20.02 17.82
C GLU A 216 -21.00 -20.37 19.31
N GLU A 217 -19.87 -20.25 20.02
CA GLU A 217 -19.81 -20.47 21.46
C GLU A 217 -20.78 -19.59 22.24
N LYS A 218 -21.00 -18.35 21.79
CA LYS A 218 -21.92 -17.42 22.45
C LYS A 218 -23.37 -17.80 22.21
N VAL A 219 -23.70 -18.24 20.99
CA VAL A 219 -25.04 -18.76 20.65
C VAL A 219 -25.35 -20.00 21.47
N GLU A 220 -24.43 -20.96 21.56
CA GLU A 220 -24.61 -22.18 22.36
C GLU A 220 -24.84 -21.88 23.83
N ARG A 221 -24.03 -20.99 24.42
CA ARG A 221 -24.18 -20.56 25.82
C ARG A 221 -25.54 -19.92 26.11
N LEU A 222 -26.07 -19.13 25.18
CA LEU A 222 -27.34 -18.44 25.36
C LEU A 222 -28.55 -19.33 25.04
N ALA A 223 -28.41 -20.32 24.16
CA ALA A 223 -29.47 -21.27 23.83
C ALA A 223 -29.64 -22.37 24.89
N ALA A 224 -28.59 -22.66 25.66
CA ALA A 224 -28.62 -23.61 26.77
C ALA A 224 -29.13 -23.02 28.10
N ALA A 225 -29.34 -21.69 28.15
CA ALA A 225 -29.85 -20.94 29.31
C ALA A 225 -31.37 -20.69 29.20
#